data_AF-A0A2V7CMU0-F1
#
_entry.id   AF-A0A2V7CMU0-F1
#
_cell.length_a   1.000
_cell.length_b   1.000
_cell.length_c   1.000
_cell.angle_alpha   90.00
_cell.angle_beta   90.00
_cell.angle_gamma   90.00
#
_symmetry.space_group_name_H-M   'P 1'
#
loop_
_entity.id
_entity.type
_entity.pdbx_description
1 polymer ?
#
loop_
_entity_poly.entity_id
_entity_poly.type
_entity_poly.pdbx_seq_one_letter_code
_entity_poly.pdbx_strand_id
1 'polypeptide(L)'
;MNPAQIALVSVQRRLVDRLRELETRVDAGDEAAWAAYCAAAATLAAIVPQAMPGANGQLLSTREMAERLNISPKTLLRRKKDRQITPALQLGKRGRASLRWKA
;
A
#
# COMPACT_ATOMS: atom_id res chain seq x y z
N MET A 1 -11.54 11.33 -0.46
CA MET A 1 -11.19 10.17 0.39
C MET A 1 -12.50 9.58 0.89
N ASN A 2 -12.76 8.29 0.66
CA ASN A 2 -14.02 7.64 1.04
C ASN A 2 -14.06 7.42 2.58
N PRO A 3 -15.19 7.63 3.28
CA PRO A 3 -15.32 7.32 4.72
C PRO A 3 -14.85 5.91 5.10
N ALA A 4 -15.03 4.91 4.23
CA ALA A 4 -14.50 3.56 4.44
C ALA A 4 -12.95 3.51 4.47
N GLN A 5 -12.29 4.33 3.65
CA GLN A 5 -10.82 4.43 3.65
C GLN A 5 -10.31 5.09 4.93
N ILE A 6 -11.01 6.11 5.43
CA ILE A 6 -10.67 6.76 6.71
C ILE A 6 -10.76 5.75 7.86
N ALA A 7 -11.84 4.98 7.90
CA ALA A 7 -12.03 3.94 8.92
C ALA A 7 -10.93 2.87 8.86
N LEU A 8 -10.56 2.40 7.66
CA LEU A 8 -9.48 1.42 7.50
C LEU A 8 -8.12 1.95 7.98
N VAL A 9 -7.79 3.20 7.69
CA VAL A 9 -6.54 3.82 8.19
C VAL A 9 -6.55 3.92 9.72
N SER A 10 -7.68 4.29 10.33
CA SER A 10 -7.82 4.32 11.78
C SER A 10 -7.71 2.93 12.42
N VAL A 11 -8.31 1.90 11.81
CA VAL A 11 -8.21 0.51 12.26
C VAL A 11 -6.79 -0.01 12.14
N GLN A 12 -6.10 0.26 11.02
CA GLN A 12 -4.70 -0.12 10.82
C GLN A 12 -3.81 0.45 11.93
N ARG A 13 -3.98 1.74 12.26
CA ARG A 13 -3.20 2.37 13.34
C ARG A 13 -3.43 1.69 14.69
N ARG A 14 -4.69 1.46 15.06
CA ARG A 14 -5.04 0.77 16.32
C ARG A 14 -4.50 -0.66 16.36
N LEU A 15 -4.52 -1.38 15.24
CA LEU A 15 -3.98 -2.73 15.15
C LEU A 15 -2.46 -2.74 15.30
N VAL A 16 -1.73 -1.78 14.72
CA VAL A 16 -0.28 -1.64 14.91
C VAL A 16 0.06 -1.38 16.36
N ASP A 17 -0.65 -0.46 17.02
CA ASP A 17 -0.43 -0.15 18.43
C ASP A 17 -0.69 -1.40 19.30
N ARG A 18 -1.77 -2.14 19.01
CA ARG A 18 -2.10 -3.38 19.73
C ARG A 18 -1.11 -4.52 19.46
N LEU A 19 -0.60 -4.63 18.25
CA LEU A 19 0.41 -5.62 17.88
C LEU A 19 1.69 -5.40 18.70
N ARG A 20 2.14 -4.15 18.85
CA ARG A 20 3.32 -3.80 19.67
C ARG A 20 3.14 -4.17 21.14
N GLU A 21 1.95 -3.97 21.70
CA GLU A 21 1.66 -4.39 23.06
C GLU A 21 1.72 -5.92 23.23
N LEU A 22 1.23 -6.66 22.22
CA LEU A 22 1.27 -8.12 22.21
C LEU A 22 2.69 -8.65 22.01
N GLU A 23 3.50 -7.98 21.18
CA GLU A 23 4.92 -8.27 20.96
C GLU A 23 5.70 -8.20 22.27
N THR A 24 5.54 -7.12 23.03
CA THR A 24 6.18 -6.97 24.35
C THR A 24 5.77 -8.08 25.33
N ARG A 25 4.52 -8.53 25.30
CA ARG A 25 4.04 -9.62 26.18
C ARG A 25 4.61 -10.97 25.77
N VAL A 26 4.66 -11.23 24.47
CA VAL A 26 5.28 -12.42 23.89
C VAL A 26 6.77 -12.48 24.24
N ASP A 27 7.49 -11.36 24.09
CA ASP A 27 8.92 -11.25 24.45
C ASP A 27 9.16 -11.47 25.95
N ALA A 28 8.17 -11.11 26.78
CA ALA A 28 8.17 -11.39 28.22
C ALA A 28 7.82 -12.86 28.57
N GLY A 29 7.61 -13.73 27.57
CA GLY A 29 7.33 -15.16 27.75
C GLY A 29 5.85 -15.51 27.98
N ASP A 30 4.92 -14.58 27.74
CA ASP A 30 3.48 -14.85 27.80
C ASP A 30 3.01 -15.60 26.55
N GLU A 31 3.09 -16.93 26.56
CA GLU A 31 2.65 -17.79 25.46
C GLU A 31 1.15 -17.61 25.12
N ALA A 32 0.31 -17.21 26.09
CA ALA A 32 -1.10 -16.96 25.83
C ALA A 32 -1.33 -15.73 24.93
N ALA A 33 -0.37 -14.80 24.88
CA ALA A 33 -0.39 -13.65 23.97
C ALA A 33 -0.03 -14.02 22.52
N TRP A 34 0.63 -15.16 22.29
CA TRP A 34 1.13 -15.56 20.97
C TRP A 34 0.01 -15.73 19.93
N ALA A 35 -1.09 -16.41 20.31
CA ALA A 35 -2.23 -16.62 19.42
C ALA A 35 -2.88 -15.28 19.01
N ALA A 36 -3.03 -14.35 19.95
CA ALA A 36 -3.57 -13.02 19.69
C ALA A 36 -2.62 -12.18 18.82
N TYR A 37 -1.30 -12.30 19.04
CA TYR A 37 -0.28 -11.65 18.22
C TYR A 37 -0.34 -12.14 16.77
N CYS A 38 -0.37 -13.46 16.52
CA CYS A 38 -0.48 -14.02 15.18
C CYS A 38 -1.77 -13.58 14.47
N ALA A 39 -2.91 -13.56 15.19
CA ALA A 39 -4.18 -13.11 14.62
C ALA A 39 -4.15 -11.62 14.23
N ALA A 40 -3.57 -10.75 15.06
CA ALA A 40 -3.41 -9.34 14.77
C ALA A 40 -2.44 -9.11 13.58
N ALA A 41 -1.33 -9.85 13.52
CA ALA A 41 -0.38 -9.81 12.40
C ALA A 41 -1.03 -10.23 11.08
N ALA A 42 -1.77 -11.34 11.08
CA ALA A 42 -2.50 -11.83 9.90
C ALA A 42 -3.56 -10.82 9.43
N THR A 43 -4.27 -10.19 10.37
CA THR A 43 -5.27 -9.16 10.06
C THR A 43 -4.62 -7.93 9.43
N LEU A 44 -3.48 -7.47 9.95
CA LEU A 44 -2.70 -6.38 9.35
C LEU A 44 -2.24 -6.73 7.93
N ALA A 45 -1.71 -7.94 7.73
CA ALA A 45 -1.28 -8.41 6.42
C ALA A 45 -2.42 -8.43 5.39
N ALA A 46 -3.66 -8.73 5.82
CA ALA A 46 -4.85 -8.72 4.95
C ALA A 46 -5.35 -7.30 4.60
N ILE A 47 -5.10 -6.31 5.47
CA ILE A 47 -5.56 -4.91 5.28
C ILE A 47 -4.57 -4.10 4.42
N VAL A 48 -3.26 -4.35 4.50
CA VAL A 48 -2.24 -3.61 3.73
C VAL A 48 -2.54 -3.55 2.22
N PRO A 49 -2.97 -4.64 1.55
CA PRO A 49 -3.37 -4.61 0.15
C PRO A 49 -4.59 -3.72 -0.15
N GLN A 50 -5.44 -3.45 0.83
CA GLN A 50 -6.63 -2.61 0.64
C GLN A 50 -6.35 -1.13 0.93
N ALA A 51 -5.36 -0.86 1.79
CA ALA A 51 -4.96 0.50 2.16
C ALA A 51 -4.00 1.14 1.13
N MET A 52 -3.26 0.33 0.37
CA MET A 52 -2.40 0.85 -0.71
C MET A 52 -3.17 0.98 -2.02
N PRO A 53 -3.15 2.17 -2.67
CA PRO A 53 -3.51 2.26 -4.08
C PRO A 53 -2.71 1.20 -4.86
N GLY A 54 -3.38 0.44 -5.72
CA GLY A 54 -2.72 -0.53 -6.61
C GLY A 54 -2.82 -2.01 -6.22
N ALA A 55 -3.13 -2.35 -4.98
CA ALA A 55 -3.02 -3.74 -4.53
C ALA A 55 -4.25 -4.63 -4.82
N ASN A 56 -5.39 -4.05 -5.22
CA ASN A 56 -6.57 -4.78 -5.74
C ASN A 56 -6.71 -4.68 -7.28
N GLY A 57 -5.60 -4.57 -8.01
CA GLY A 57 -5.63 -4.39 -9.48
C GLY A 57 -6.06 -3.00 -9.94
N GLN A 58 -6.18 -2.04 -9.02
CA GLN A 58 -6.37 -0.64 -9.35
C GLN A 58 -5.13 -0.12 -10.07
N LEU A 59 -5.33 0.58 -11.19
CA LEU A 59 -4.21 1.15 -11.91
C LEU A 59 -3.75 2.45 -11.26
N LEU A 60 -2.47 2.47 -10.87
CA LEU A 60 -1.82 3.60 -10.25
C LEU A 60 -1.77 4.78 -11.23
N SER A 61 -1.90 6.00 -10.71
CA SER A 61 -1.51 7.21 -11.41
C SER A 61 0.02 7.31 -11.50
N THR A 62 0.52 8.18 -12.37
CA THR A 62 1.97 8.46 -12.49
C THR A 62 2.58 8.92 -11.17
N ARG A 63 1.82 9.63 -10.33
CA ARG A 63 2.32 10.08 -9.02
C ARG A 63 2.46 8.91 -8.06
N GLU A 64 1.43 8.08 -7.93
CA GLU A 64 1.43 6.93 -7.01
C GLU A 64 2.48 5.89 -7.43
N MET A 65 2.65 5.63 -8.74
CA MET A 65 3.70 4.75 -9.24
C MET A 65 5.11 5.32 -8.95
N ALA A 66 5.28 6.63 -9.07
CA ALA A 66 6.55 7.28 -8.77
C ALA A 66 6.88 7.24 -7.28
N GLU A 67 5.89 7.46 -6.41
CA GLU A 67 6.01 7.30 -4.96
C GLU A 67 6.38 5.85 -4.59
N ARG A 68 5.72 4.85 -5.21
CA ARG A 68 6.04 3.43 -4.99
C ARG A 68 7.48 3.06 -5.39
N LEU A 69 7.97 3.62 -6.48
CA LEU A 69 9.34 3.39 -6.96
C LEU A 69 10.39 4.31 -6.31
N ASN A 70 9.97 5.17 -5.37
CA ASN A 70 10.81 6.18 -4.74
C ASN A 70 11.58 7.07 -5.75
N ILE A 71 10.91 7.47 -6.84
CA ILE A 71 11.47 8.34 -7.89
C ILE A 71 10.56 9.54 -8.16
N SER A 72 11.10 10.56 -8.82
CA SER A 72 10.26 11.68 -9.28
C SER A 72 9.31 11.24 -10.42
N PRO A 73 8.10 11.80 -10.54
CA PRO A 73 7.21 11.56 -11.68
C PRO A 73 7.88 11.87 -13.04
N LYS A 74 8.76 12.88 -13.08
CA LYS A 74 9.55 13.21 -14.27
C LYS A 74 10.52 12.09 -14.64
N THR A 75 11.15 11.47 -13.66
CA THR A 75 12.04 10.31 -13.85
C THR A 75 11.26 9.10 -14.36
N LEU A 76 10.07 8.84 -13.82
CA LEU A 76 9.20 7.75 -14.28
C LEU A 76 8.79 7.95 -15.75
N LEU A 77 8.37 9.16 -16.13
CA LEU A 77 8.03 9.48 -17.52
C LEU A 77 9.24 9.39 -18.47
N ARG A 78 10.44 9.74 -17.99
CA ARG A 78 11.68 9.56 -18.75
C ARG A 78 11.96 8.07 -18.98
N ARG A 79 11.90 7.23 -17.94
CA ARG A 79 12.08 5.78 -18.05
C ARG A 79 11.05 5.12 -18.98
N LYS A 80 9.83 5.63 -19.03
CA LYS A 80 8.84 5.23 -20.05
C LYS A 80 9.30 5.54 -21.46
N LYS A 81 9.77 6.78 -21.70
CA LYS A 81 10.28 7.19 -23.01
C LYS A 81 11.46 6.31 -23.45
N ASP A 82 12.31 5.96 -22.49
CA ASP A 82 13.48 5.08 -22.68
C ASP A 82 13.09 3.58 -22.72
N ARG A 83 11.79 3.26 -22.72
CA ARG A 83 11.21 1.89 -22.78
C ARG A 83 11.62 0.96 -21.63
N GLN A 84 12.10 1.50 -20.53
CA GLN A 84 12.47 0.72 -19.35
C GLN A 84 11.25 0.32 -18.49
N ILE A 85 10.17 1.11 -18.55
CA ILE A 85 8.95 0.88 -17.77
C ILE A 85 7.73 1.19 -18.65
N THR A 86 6.77 0.27 -18.72
CA THR A 86 5.59 0.39 -19.59
C THR A 86 4.33 0.59 -18.74
N PRO A 87 3.50 1.62 -19.03
CA PRO A 87 2.22 1.77 -18.38
C PRO A 87 1.27 0.65 -18.81
N ALA A 88 0.44 0.18 -17.90
CA ALA A 88 -0.52 -0.88 -18.15
C ALA A 88 -1.71 -0.41 -18.99
N LEU A 89 -2.08 0.87 -18.90
CA LEU A 89 -3.16 1.43 -19.70
C LEU A 89 -2.87 2.88 -20.07
N GLN A 90 -3.19 3.24 -21.32
CA GLN A 90 -3.07 4.60 -21.82
C GLN A 90 -4.44 5.09 -22.32
N LEU A 91 -5.09 5.94 -21.52
CA LEU A 91 -6.45 6.48 -21.78
C LEU A 91 -6.46 7.63 -22.81
N GLY A 92 -5.30 8.08 -23.29
CA GLY A 92 -5.21 9.15 -24.29
C GLY A 92 -3.77 9.60 -24.60
N LYS A 93 -3.61 10.55 -25.54
CA LYS A 93 -2.30 11.08 -25.95
C LYS A 93 -1.72 12.11 -24.97
N ARG A 94 -2.54 12.89 -24.25
CA ARG A 94 -2.11 13.97 -23.34
C ARG A 94 -3.09 14.12 -22.15
N GLY A 95 -2.57 14.54 -20.98
CA GLY A 95 -3.36 14.83 -19.77
C GLY A 95 -2.87 14.08 -18.52
N ARG A 96 -3.13 14.62 -17.33
CA ARG A 96 -2.65 14.07 -16.03
C ARG A 96 -3.16 12.64 -15.74
N ALA A 97 -4.31 12.25 -16.30
CA ALA A 97 -4.92 10.93 -16.15
C ALA A 97 -4.67 9.97 -17.34
N SER A 98 -3.82 10.37 -18.30
CA SER A 98 -3.64 9.60 -19.54
C SER A 98 -2.88 8.29 -19.36
N LEU A 99 -2.09 8.14 -18.28
CA LEU A 99 -1.28 6.96 -18.01
C LEU A 99 -1.68 6.30 -16.70
N ARG A 100 -1.77 4.99 -16.76
CA ARG A 100 -2.21 4.12 -15.68
C ARG A 100 -1.20 2.96 -15.58
N TRP A 101 -0.65 2.76 -14.39
CA TRP A 101 0.47 1.85 -14.15
C TRP A 101 -0.01 0.65 -13.33
N LYS A 102 0.53 -0.52 -13.63
CA LYS A 102 0.37 -1.69 -12.76
C LYS A 102 1.49 -1.64 -11.72
N ALA A 103 1.12 -1.96 -10.48
CA ALA A 103 2.00 -1.95 -9.31
C ALA A 103 3.11 -3.01 -9.38
#